data_AF-A0A1X0CS63-F1
#
_entry.id   AF-A0A1X0CS63-F1
#
_cell.length_a   1.000
_cell.length_b   1.000
_cell.length_c   1.000
_cell.angle_alpha   90.00
_cell.angle_beta   90.00
_cell.angle_gamma   90.00
#
_symmetry.space_group_name_H-M   'P 1'
#
loop_
_entity.id
_entity.type
_entity.pdbx_description
1 polymer ?
#
loop_
_entity_poly.entity_id
_entity_poly.type
_entity_poly.pdbx_seq_one_letter_code
_entity_poly.pdbx_strand_id
1 'polypeptide(L)' 'MSALDDGEFGCEPVTDLRELADMRKSVLEDWDYRLPLQDAERAAGLTEADIWRFLDEPAAATG' A
#
# COMPACT_ATOMS: atom_id res chain seq x y z
N MET A 1 26.88 6.27 19.16
CA MET A 1 26.48 5.71 17.86
C MET A 1 25.14 5.05 18.08
N SER A 2 24.09 5.55 17.43
CA SER A 2 22.69 5.20 17.69
C SER A 2 22.34 3.92 16.94
N ALA A 3 21.35 3.15 17.42
CA ALA A 3 20.80 1.94 16.81
C ALA A 3 20.09 2.17 15.44
N LEU A 4 20.46 3.25 14.75
CA LEU A 4 20.00 3.62 13.42
C LEU A 4 21.01 3.23 12.32
N ASP A 5 22.23 2.80 12.67
CA ASP A 5 23.29 2.47 11.70
C ASP A 5 23.29 1.00 11.22
N ASP A 6 22.53 0.09 11.84
CA ASP A 6 22.67 -1.37 11.60
C ASP A 6 21.40 -2.09 11.12
N GLY A 7 20.38 -1.36 10.69
CA GLY A 7 19.17 -1.96 10.16
C GLY A 7 18.64 -1.11 9.02
N GLU A 8 19.05 -1.44 7.80
CA GLU A 8 18.25 -1.20 6.60
C GLU A 8 16.82 -1.61 6.97
N PHE A 9 15.95 -0.64 7.29
CA PHE A 9 14.52 -0.89 7.30
C PHE A 9 14.22 -1.20 5.84
N GLY A 10 14.38 -2.47 5.47
CA GLY A 10 14.08 -3.01 4.16
C GLY A 10 12.58 -2.99 4.00
N CYS A 11 12.02 -1.79 3.84
CA CYS A 11 10.72 -1.63 3.23
C CYS A 11 10.95 -1.94 1.74
N GLU A 12 10.68 -3.18 1.37
CA GLU A 12 10.59 -3.52 -0.05
C GLU A 12 9.50 -2.62 -0.67
N PRO A 13 9.79 -1.94 -1.79
CA PRO A 13 8.81 -1.12 -2.45
C PRO A 13 7.69 -2.03 -2.94
N VAL A 14 6.46 -1.76 -2.49
CA VAL A 14 5.27 -2.41 -3.03
C VAL A 14 5.10 -1.95 -4.47
N THR A 15 5.26 -2.88 -5.41
CA THR A 15 5.15 -2.60 -6.85
C THR A 15 3.82 -3.08 -7.45
N ASP A 16 3.06 -3.88 -6.71
CA ASP A 16 1.73 -4.35 -7.09
C ASP A 16 0.64 -3.46 -6.45
N LEU A 17 -0.24 -2.90 -7.29
CA LEU A 17 -1.35 -2.05 -6.84
C LEU A 17 -2.38 -2.79 -5.99
N ARG A 18 -2.53 -4.11 -6.17
CA ARG A 18 -3.40 -4.95 -5.35
C ARG A 18 -2.84 -5.14 -3.96
N GLU A 19 -1.54 -5.42 -3.85
CA GLU A 19 -0.85 -5.53 -2.56
C GLU A 19 -0.89 -4.18 -1.81
N LEU A 20 -0.70 -3.08 -2.53
CA LEU A 20 -0.84 -1.74 -1.97
C LEU A 20 -2.26 -1.50 -1.44
N ALA A 21 -3.28 -1.93 -2.17
CA ALA A 21 -4.67 -1.79 -1.75
C ALA A 21 -4.99 -2.66 -0.52
N ASP A 22 -4.50 -3.91 -0.49
CA ASP A 22 -4.69 -4.83 0.64
C ASP A 22 -4.01 -4.29 1.92
N MET A 23 -2.81 -3.74 1.79
CA MET A 23 -2.13 -3.06 2.91
C MET A 23 -2.91 -1.84 3.40
N ARG A 24 -3.46 -1.02 2.50
CA ARG A 24 -4.26 0.13 2.92
C ARG A 24 -5.55 -0.29 3.60
N LYS A 25 -6.15 -1.40 3.15
CA LYS A 25 -7.34 -1.97 3.78
C LYS A 25 -7.06 -2.44 5.20
N SER A 26 -5.99 -3.19 5.43
CA SER A 26 -5.65 -3.65 6.78
C SER A 26 -5.41 -2.48 7.73
N VAL A 27 -4.69 -1.44 7.28
CA VAL A 27 -4.48 -0.22 8.08
C VAL A 27 -5.80 0.50 8.40
N LEU A 28 -6.73 0.54 7.45
CA LEU A 28 -8.04 1.13 7.67
C LEU A 28 -8.90 0.27 8.62
N GLU A 29 -8.88 -1.05 8.50
CA GLU A 29 -9.69 -1.94 9.34
C GLU A 29 -9.13 -2.05 10.78
N ASP A 30 -7.81 -2.14 10.92
CA ASP A 30 -7.15 -2.35 12.21
C ASP A 30 -7.03 -1.05 13.03
N TRP A 31 -6.87 0.09 12.36
CA TRP A 31 -6.56 1.36 13.02
C TRP A 31 -7.52 2.50 12.68
N ASP A 32 -8.59 2.26 11.91
CA ASP A 32 -9.52 3.28 11.38
C ASP A 32 -8.79 4.47 10.75
N TYR A 33 -7.65 4.18 10.12
CA TYR A 33 -6.75 5.19 9.58
C TYR A 33 -6.61 5.04 8.07
N ARG A 34 -6.86 6.14 7.34
CA ARG A 34 -6.60 6.19 5.91
C ARG A 34 -5.20 6.68 5.65
N LEU A 35 -4.38 5.82 5.05
CA LEU A 35 -3.04 6.19 4.61
C LEU A 35 -3.13 7.26 3.51
N PRO A 36 -2.44 8.40 3.67
CA PRO A 36 -2.40 9.42 2.63
C PRO A 36 -1.71 8.88 1.39
N LEU A 37 -2.15 9.34 0.22
CA LEU A 37 -1.48 9.05 -1.04
C LEU A 37 -0.03 9.55 -1.01
N GLN A 38 0.92 8.66 -1.28
CA GLN A 38 2.34 8.97 -1.31
C GLN A 38 2.72 9.73 -2.59
N ASP A 39 3.84 10.45 -2.54
CA ASP A 39 4.27 11.28 -3.68
C ASP A 39 4.61 10.44 -4.92
N ALA A 40 5.13 9.22 -4.74
CA ALA A 40 5.41 8.29 -5.84
C ALA A 40 4.12 7.87 -6.57
N GLU A 41 3.04 7.61 -5.83
CA GLU A 41 1.74 7.24 -6.39
C GLU A 41 1.11 8.42 -7.15
N ARG A 42 1.20 9.64 -6.59
CA ARG A 42 0.78 10.86 -7.30
C ARG A 42 1.60 11.12 -8.56
N ALA A 43 2.91 10.92 -8.49
CA ALA A 43 3.80 11.08 -9.66
C ALA A 43 3.49 10.04 -10.75
N ALA A 44 3.02 8.86 -10.35
CA ALA A 44 2.48 7.84 -11.26
C ALA A 44 1.05 8.14 -11.76
N GLY A 45 0.42 9.23 -11.30
CA GLY A 45 -0.93 9.64 -11.69
C GLY A 45 -2.05 8.83 -11.04
N LEU A 46 -1.76 8.06 -9.99
CA LEU A 46 -2.74 7.26 -9.27
C LEU A 46 -3.62 8.13 -8.37
N THR A 47 -4.90 7.78 -8.28
CA THR A 47 -5.85 8.34 -7.32
C THR A 47 -6.19 7.31 -6.24
N GLU A 48 -6.80 7.75 -5.14
CA GLU A 48 -7.33 6.81 -4.14
C GLU A 48 -8.33 5.82 -4.76
N ALA A 49 -9.19 6.28 -5.67
CA ALA A 49 -10.15 5.41 -6.33
C ALA A 49 -9.48 4.32 -7.16
N ASP A 50 -8.35 4.62 -7.81
CA ASP A 50 -7.59 3.63 -8.58
C ASP A 50 -7.02 2.53 -7.68
N ILE A 51 -6.56 2.90 -6.48
CA ILE A 51 -6.04 1.93 -5.51
C ILE A 51 -7.18 1.06 -4.94
N TRP A 52 -8.29 1.68 -4.54
CA TRP A 52 -9.40 0.94 -3.92
C TRP A 52 -10.16 0.04 -4.90
N ARG A 53 -10.15 0.36 -6.20
CA ARG A 53 -10.76 -0.47 -7.25
C ARG A 53 -10.27 -1.92 -7.23
N PHE A 54 -9.01 -2.17 -6.85
CA PHE A 54 -8.44 -3.51 -6.78
C PHE A 54 -9.04 -4.38 -5.67
N LEU A 55 -9.75 -3.80 -4.70
CA LEU A 55 -10.43 -4.54 -3.63
C LEU A 55 -11.90 -4.80 -3.94
N ASP A 56 -12.50 -3.99 -4.81
CA ASP A 56 -13.86 -4.16 -5.31
C ASP A 56 -13.92 -5.15 -6.49
N GLU A 57 -12.79 -5.43 -7.15
CA GLU A 57 -12.69 -6.51 -8.11
C GLU A 57 -12.78 -7.85 -7.36
N PRO A 58 -13.76 -8.73 -7.67
CA PRO A 58 -13.83 -10.04 -7.02
C PRO A 58 -12.50 -10.72 -7.27
N ALA A 59 -11.84 -11.17 -6.20
CA ALA A 59 -10.61 -11.91 -6.27
C ALA A 59 -10.80 -13.04 -7.28
N ALA A 60 -10.39 -12.83 -8.53
CA ALA A 60 -10.50 -13.84 -9.56
C ALA A 60 -9.68 -15.01 -9.05
N ALA A 61 -10.38 -16.08 -8.69
CA ALA A 61 -9.82 -17.26 -8.09
C ALA A 61 -8.65 -17.73 -8.96
N THR A 62 -7.43 -17.54 -8.45
CA THR A 62 -6.25 -18.16 -9.01
C THR A 62 -6.39 -19.67 -8.72
N GLY A 63 -6.89 -20.40 -9.71
CA GLY A 63 -6.88 -21.87 -9.75
C GLY A 63 -5.57 -22.43 -10.25
#